data_AF-A0AAE1JC63-F1
#
_entry.id   AF-A0AAE1JC63-F1
#
_cell.length_a   1.000
_cell.length_b   1.000
_cell.length_c   1.000
_cell.angle_alpha   90.00
_cell.angle_beta   90.00
_cell.angle_gamma   90.00
#
_symmetry.space_group_name_H-M   'P 1'
#
loop_
_entity.id
_entity.type
_entity.pdbx_description
1 polymer ?
#
loop_
_entity_poly.entity_id
_entity_poly.type
_entity_poly.pdbx_seq_one_letter_code
_entity_poly.pdbx_strand_id
1 'polypeptide(L)'
;MDKTKSNTFKGFRTFLVVSFIAFPIFLVIVTLINHNSIPLLVEESSKTDVLGERAQNVSINVLKEDEDVTLTVTRQTMGEKGQNVTGSEVAKDNILEEKAHDVLPASEESIPKKTTSDTDQKNQIIANLSNDSYLSDTPTNDKLLNELLAPTFDEASCLSRYQSYLYRKTSPHKPSSYLISKLRNYEKLHRRCGPLTKSFDKVLKMGKNSSKNIAATKCKYLVWTAANGLGNRMITLAATFLYAILTDRVLLVRFGSDMVGLFCEPFPNSSWLLPQNFPYRKDQKNMETYESLLNKTRYSNVYWPSVLILNPQPTHGGHNNFFHCDHSQSLLEKVPVLILKSNQYFSPSLFMIPTFGQELSKMFPEKDTVFHHLGRYLFHPSNEVWDAISRFYKAHLAKENDRIGLQVRIYNTHRAPHETIIGEILACAFKHNLLPQLGHHKSVTSPSKNSTSKAVLVVSLYSEYGEKLRAMYLRNTTVTGEVVRVYQPSHEGHQKSYDNSHNIKAWTEIYLLSLCQALITSSKSTFGYVAQSLGGLKPWILQRAYGEQIPDPPCLQAVSMEPCLHHPPKHDCKANRFVKFTSLFPHIMNCEDVNKGLKLVGVHRLATNS
;
A
#
# COMPACT_ATOMS: atom_id res chain seq x y z
N MET A 1 -42.69 68.39 12.15
CA MET A 1 -42.26 66.98 12.11
C MET A 1 -41.47 66.75 10.83
N ASP A 2 -40.24 66.25 10.83
CA ASP A 2 -39.29 66.28 11.96
C ASP A 2 -37.83 66.19 11.50
N LYS A 3 -36.89 66.45 12.42
CA LYS A 3 -35.45 66.33 12.19
C LYS A 3 -35.03 64.86 12.29
N THR A 4 -34.16 64.39 11.37
CA THR A 4 -32.83 63.82 11.71
C THR A 4 -32.09 63.29 10.48
N LYS A 5 -31.04 64.00 10.04
CA LYS A 5 -29.94 63.46 9.23
C LYS A 5 -28.62 63.76 9.95
N SER A 6 -28.09 62.79 10.70
CA SER A 6 -26.67 62.66 11.11
C SER A 6 -26.55 61.67 12.27
N ASN A 7 -25.95 60.49 12.04
CA ASN A 7 -25.13 59.78 13.06
C ASN A 7 -24.35 58.53 12.56
N THR A 8 -24.32 58.24 11.26
CA THR A 8 -23.71 57.02 10.70
C THR A 8 -22.28 57.20 10.13
N PHE A 9 -21.53 58.24 10.54
CA PHE A 9 -20.18 58.50 10.02
C PHE A 9 -19.05 58.64 11.08
N LYS A 10 -19.35 58.47 12.38
CA LYS A 10 -18.32 58.53 13.45
C LYS A 10 -17.70 57.18 13.81
N GLY A 11 -18.42 56.07 13.71
CA GLY A 11 -17.92 54.74 14.13
C GLY A 11 -16.76 54.20 13.27
N PHE A 12 -16.75 54.49 11.97
CA PHE A 12 -15.80 53.89 11.03
C PHE A 12 -14.36 54.41 11.17
N ARG A 13 -14.18 55.62 11.71
CA ARG A 13 -12.86 56.28 11.79
C ARG A 13 -12.04 55.78 12.98
N THR A 14 -12.67 55.37 14.08
CA THR A 14 -11.99 54.86 15.29
C THR A 14 -11.41 53.45 15.07
N PHE A 15 -12.14 52.59 14.35
CA PHE A 15 -11.76 51.19 14.12
C PHE A 15 -10.47 51.04 13.30
N LEU A 16 -10.25 51.96 12.35
CA LEU A 16 -9.03 52.01 11.53
C LEU A 16 -7.79 52.42 12.34
N VAL A 17 -7.90 53.35 13.28
CA VAL A 17 -6.74 53.84 14.06
C VAL A 17 -6.19 52.76 15.01
N VAL A 18 -7.07 52.02 15.69
CA VAL A 18 -6.66 50.91 16.58
C VAL A 18 -5.94 49.80 15.80
N SER A 19 -6.39 49.52 14.57
CA SER A 19 -5.83 48.46 13.71
C SER A 19 -4.38 48.73 13.31
N PHE A 20 -3.97 50.00 13.15
CA PHE A 20 -2.62 50.36 12.71
C PHE A 20 -1.55 50.37 13.83
N ILE A 21 -1.95 50.39 15.11
CA ILE A 21 -1.01 50.41 16.24
C ILE A 21 -0.74 49.00 16.79
N ALA A 22 -1.72 48.09 16.72
CA ALA A 22 -1.55 46.72 17.21
C ALA A 22 -0.67 45.83 16.29
N PHE A 23 -0.74 46.04 14.97
CA PHE A 23 -0.10 45.15 13.99
C PHE A 23 1.45 45.15 14.01
N PRO A 24 2.15 46.30 14.18
CA PRO A 24 3.62 46.31 14.25
C PRO A 24 4.18 45.58 15.47
N ILE A 25 3.54 45.74 16.64
CA ILE A 25 4.01 45.19 17.92
C ILE A 25 3.98 43.66 17.89
N PHE A 26 2.93 43.07 17.31
CA PHE A 26 2.81 41.62 17.18
C PHE A 26 3.92 41.02 16.28
N LEU A 27 4.32 41.72 15.22
CA LEU A 27 5.38 41.27 14.31
C LEU A 27 6.77 41.24 14.96
N VAL A 28 7.07 42.22 15.83
CA VAL A 28 8.35 42.31 16.56
C VAL A 28 8.48 41.20 17.60
N ILE A 29 7.40 40.87 18.32
CA ILE A 29 7.40 39.78 19.30
C ILE A 29 7.59 38.42 18.60
N VAL A 30 6.90 38.18 17.48
CA VAL A 30 7.03 36.93 16.71
C VAL A 30 8.42 36.76 16.11
N THR A 31 9.09 37.84 15.70
CA THR A 31 10.46 37.76 15.14
C THR A 31 11.55 37.59 16.20
N LEU A 32 11.40 38.18 17.39
CA LEU A 32 12.35 37.98 18.50
C LEU A 32 12.29 36.56 19.11
N ILE A 33 11.11 35.97 19.23
CA ILE A 33 10.96 34.60 19.75
C ILE A 33 11.60 33.57 18.80
N ASN A 34 11.55 33.80 17.50
CA ASN A 34 11.96 32.82 16.48
C ASN A 34 13.48 32.76 16.23
N HIS A 35 14.30 33.57 16.91
CA HIS A 35 15.74 33.68 16.64
C HIS A 35 16.65 32.91 17.62
N ASN A 36 16.14 32.42 18.75
CA ASN A 36 16.90 31.67 19.77
C ASN A 36 16.49 30.19 19.84
N SER A 37 16.80 29.42 18.79
CA SER A 37 16.70 27.94 18.79
C SER A 37 17.64 27.28 17.79
N ILE A 38 18.95 27.45 18.01
CA ILE A 38 19.99 26.52 17.53
C ILE A 38 20.74 26.02 18.76
N PRO A 39 20.83 24.71 18.96
CA PRO A 39 22.07 24.11 19.47
C PRO A 39 22.63 23.03 18.54
N LEU A 40 23.95 22.89 18.54
CA LEU A 40 24.67 21.74 17.99
C LEU A 40 24.68 20.57 18.99
N LEU A 41 25.20 19.42 18.55
CA LEU A 41 25.56 18.27 19.38
C LEU A 41 26.59 18.61 20.47
N VAL A 42 26.45 18.00 21.65
CA VAL A 42 27.47 17.28 22.47
C VAL A 42 26.88 17.01 23.89
N GLU A 43 27.56 16.18 24.68
CA GLU A 43 27.27 15.75 26.07
C GLU A 43 27.13 16.93 27.08
N GLU A 44 26.68 16.78 28.34
CA GLU A 44 26.79 15.65 29.29
C GLU A 44 25.62 15.61 30.32
N SER A 45 25.73 14.82 31.39
CA SER A 45 24.64 14.52 32.34
C SER A 45 24.61 15.38 33.60
N SER A 46 23.41 15.64 34.15
CA SER A 46 23.21 15.83 35.58
C SER A 46 21.78 15.42 36.02
N LYS A 47 21.59 15.15 37.32
CA LYS A 47 20.29 14.86 37.96
C LYS A 47 19.89 16.01 38.89
N THR A 48 18.59 16.30 38.98
CA THR A 48 17.92 16.62 40.26
C THR A 48 16.41 16.49 40.14
N ASP A 49 15.75 16.04 41.21
CA ASP A 49 14.28 16.01 41.35
C ASP A 49 13.75 17.33 41.90
N VAL A 50 12.55 17.75 41.45
CA VAL A 50 11.69 18.72 42.17
C VAL A 50 10.21 18.32 42.01
N LEU A 51 9.46 18.30 43.11
CA LEU A 51 8.00 18.10 43.16
C LEU A 51 7.27 19.43 42.91
N GLY A 52 6.11 19.43 42.22
CA GLY A 52 5.40 20.69 41.91
C GLY A 52 3.98 20.61 41.35
N GLU A 53 3.02 20.26 42.21
CA GLU A 53 1.62 20.71 42.17
C GLU A 53 0.71 20.38 40.95
N ARG A 54 -0.54 20.88 41.02
CA ARG A 54 -1.76 20.25 40.48
C ARG A 54 -2.78 21.30 40.05
N ALA A 55 -2.80 21.63 38.75
CA ALA A 55 -3.82 22.53 38.18
C ALA A 55 -5.14 21.79 37.89
N GLN A 56 -6.27 22.44 38.14
CA GLN A 56 -7.62 21.92 37.88
C GLN A 56 -8.00 22.18 36.42
N ASN A 57 -8.53 21.17 35.71
CA ASN A 57 -9.08 21.35 34.37
C ASN A 57 -10.61 21.47 34.39
N VAL A 58 -11.13 22.45 33.65
CA VAL A 58 -12.55 22.80 33.58
C VAL A 58 -13.32 21.83 32.68
N SER A 59 -14.47 21.37 33.15
CA SER A 59 -15.39 20.52 32.37
C SER A 59 -16.02 21.29 31.22
N ILE A 60 -15.86 20.81 29.98
CA ILE A 60 -16.64 21.25 28.82
C ILE A 60 -17.39 20.02 28.28
N ASN A 61 -18.72 20.05 28.40
CA ASN A 61 -19.58 19.01 27.85
C ASN A 61 -19.61 19.11 26.32
N VAL A 62 -19.32 17.99 25.64
CA VAL A 62 -19.62 17.79 24.23
C VAL A 62 -20.63 16.66 24.13
N LEU A 63 -21.66 16.85 23.31
CA LEU A 63 -22.80 15.94 23.21
C LEU A 63 -22.41 14.55 22.69
N LYS A 64 -23.09 13.53 23.21
CA LYS A 64 -23.15 12.19 22.61
C LYS A 64 -24.09 12.22 21.40
N GLU A 65 -23.81 11.36 20.43
CA GLU A 65 -24.86 10.74 19.61
C GLU A 65 -24.92 9.26 20.01
N ASP A 66 -26.11 8.75 20.30
CA ASP A 66 -26.31 7.45 20.96
C ASP A 66 -26.42 6.26 19.97
N GLU A 67 -26.44 5.05 20.53
CA GLU A 67 -26.48 3.79 19.78
C GLU A 67 -27.89 3.47 19.26
N ASP A 68 -27.99 2.94 18.03
CA ASP A 68 -29.27 2.69 17.35
C ASP A 68 -29.91 1.35 17.76
N VAL A 69 -31.20 1.39 18.11
CA VAL A 69 -31.94 0.27 18.71
C VAL A 69 -32.73 -0.49 17.65
N THR A 70 -32.32 -1.72 17.36
CA THR A 70 -33.00 -2.57 16.36
C THR A 70 -34.38 -3.04 16.82
N LEU A 71 -35.43 -2.32 16.44
CA LEU A 71 -36.83 -2.75 16.58
C LEU A 71 -37.20 -3.81 15.52
N THR A 72 -37.41 -5.04 15.97
CA THR A 72 -37.86 -6.14 15.10
C THR A 72 -39.35 -6.03 14.81
N VAL A 73 -39.72 -5.67 13.57
CA VAL A 73 -41.13 -5.67 13.12
C VAL A 73 -41.42 -6.91 12.29
N THR A 74 -42.04 -7.91 12.91
CA THR A 74 -42.56 -9.11 12.24
C THR A 74 -43.77 -8.77 11.38
N ARG A 75 -43.87 -9.31 10.16
CA ARG A 75 -45.10 -9.24 9.36
C ARG A 75 -45.36 -10.58 8.67
N GLN A 76 -46.57 -11.11 8.87
CA GLN A 76 -46.94 -12.45 8.40
C GLN A 76 -47.51 -12.45 6.97
N THR A 77 -47.30 -13.60 6.33
CA THR A 77 -47.98 -14.20 5.17
C THR A 77 -49.28 -13.59 4.65
N MET A 78 -49.35 -13.47 3.32
CA MET A 78 -50.42 -14.10 2.51
C MET A 78 -49.77 -14.79 1.30
N GLY A 79 -50.50 -15.70 0.63
CA GLY A 79 -49.99 -16.54 -0.45
C GLY A 79 -51.01 -16.80 -1.56
N GLU A 80 -50.80 -17.87 -2.34
CA GLU A 80 -51.50 -18.20 -3.60
C GLU A 80 -51.23 -17.21 -4.76
N LYS A 81 -51.38 -17.56 -6.04
CA LYS A 81 -51.74 -18.85 -6.69
C LYS A 81 -50.90 -19.00 -7.99
N GLY A 82 -50.71 -20.22 -8.48
CA GLY A 82 -49.92 -20.50 -9.69
C GLY A 82 -50.77 -20.93 -10.89
N GLN A 83 -50.17 -20.96 -12.09
CA GLN A 83 -50.76 -21.60 -13.27
C GLN A 83 -49.68 -22.04 -14.27
N ASN A 84 -49.77 -23.29 -14.75
CA ASN A 84 -49.03 -23.82 -15.89
C ASN A 84 -49.91 -23.78 -17.14
N VAL A 85 -49.33 -23.52 -18.31
CA VAL A 85 -49.87 -23.93 -19.63
C VAL A 85 -48.69 -24.44 -20.48
N THR A 86 -48.96 -25.34 -21.44
CA THR A 86 -48.00 -26.29 -22.02
C THR A 86 -47.89 -26.23 -23.56
N GLY A 87 -46.76 -26.72 -24.09
CA GLY A 87 -46.61 -27.17 -25.48
C GLY A 87 -46.12 -26.11 -26.49
N SER A 88 -45.57 -26.49 -27.66
CA SER A 88 -45.10 -27.83 -28.08
C SER A 88 -44.19 -27.73 -29.32
N GLU A 89 -43.30 -28.73 -29.52
CA GLU A 89 -42.81 -29.27 -30.81
C GLU A 89 -42.11 -28.33 -31.85
N VAL A 90 -41.45 -28.81 -32.93
CA VAL A 90 -40.42 -29.88 -33.15
C VAL A 90 -39.79 -29.68 -34.55
N ALA A 91 -38.80 -30.52 -34.94
CA ALA A 91 -38.08 -30.60 -36.25
C ALA A 91 -36.76 -29.77 -36.32
N LYS A 92 -35.57 -30.30 -36.72
CA LYS A 92 -35.12 -31.23 -37.81
C LYS A 92 -34.85 -30.48 -39.14
N ASP A 93 -33.82 -30.77 -39.94
CA ASP A 93 -32.71 -31.77 -39.87
C ASP A 93 -31.53 -31.36 -40.81
N ASN A 94 -30.46 -32.18 -40.86
CA ASN A 94 -29.34 -32.23 -41.84
C ASN A 94 -28.25 -31.13 -41.75
N ILE A 95 -26.94 -31.39 -41.58
CA ILE A 95 -25.97 -32.39 -42.10
C ILE A 95 -25.51 -32.14 -43.55
N LEU A 96 -24.20 -31.89 -43.72
CA LEU A 96 -23.37 -32.45 -44.79
C LEU A 96 -21.86 -32.31 -44.46
N GLU A 97 -21.08 -33.34 -44.80
CA GLU A 97 -19.61 -33.39 -44.75
C GLU A 97 -19.04 -32.97 -46.13
N GLU A 98 -17.82 -32.44 -46.27
CA GLU A 98 -16.56 -33.16 -46.62
C GLU A 98 -15.53 -32.07 -47.07
N LYS A 99 -14.21 -32.24 -47.22
CA LYS A 99 -13.26 -33.36 -47.01
C LYS A 99 -11.88 -32.79 -46.60
N ALA A 100 -10.80 -33.58 -46.68
CA ALA A 100 -9.40 -33.14 -46.62
C ALA A 100 -8.63 -33.53 -47.91
N HIS A 101 -7.43 -32.96 -48.11
CA HIS A 101 -6.28 -33.68 -48.68
C HIS A 101 -4.94 -32.97 -48.44
N ASP A 102 -3.85 -33.74 -48.58
CA ASP A 102 -2.47 -33.47 -48.18
C ASP A 102 -1.62 -32.85 -49.32
N VAL A 103 -0.36 -32.51 -49.01
CA VAL A 103 0.85 -33.13 -49.64
C VAL A 103 2.16 -32.46 -49.14
N LEU A 104 3.15 -33.30 -48.83
CA LEU A 104 4.59 -33.03 -48.64
C LEU A 104 5.33 -33.87 -49.70
N PRO A 105 6.56 -33.53 -50.19
CA PRO A 105 7.78 -33.81 -49.39
C PRO A 105 9.07 -32.98 -49.75
N ALA A 106 10.18 -33.27 -49.02
CA ALA A 106 11.61 -33.26 -49.44
C ALA A 106 12.28 -31.96 -49.98
N SER A 107 13.61 -31.71 -49.90
CA SER A 107 14.75 -32.17 -49.05
C SER A 107 15.96 -31.19 -49.27
N GLU A 108 17.29 -31.39 -49.10
CA GLU A 108 18.17 -32.56 -48.86
C GLU A 108 19.58 -32.16 -48.31
N GLU A 109 20.27 -33.11 -47.65
CA GLU A 109 21.76 -33.27 -47.51
C GLU A 109 22.71 -32.14 -47.00
N SER A 110 24.05 -32.36 -47.09
CA SER A 110 24.90 -32.63 -45.91
C SER A 110 26.45 -32.36 -46.04
N ILE A 111 27.16 -32.22 -44.88
CA ILE A 111 28.44 -32.91 -44.45
C ILE A 111 29.67 -33.00 -45.44
N PRO A 112 30.99 -32.88 -45.05
CA PRO A 112 31.71 -32.20 -43.93
C PRO A 112 33.22 -31.72 -44.18
N LYS A 113 33.94 -31.28 -43.11
CA LYS A 113 35.41 -31.45 -42.74
C LYS A 113 36.60 -31.13 -43.71
N LYS A 114 37.60 -30.36 -43.21
CA LYS A 114 39.02 -30.74 -42.86
C LYS A 114 39.79 -29.52 -42.24
N THR A 115 40.58 -29.63 -41.14
CA THR A 115 42.07 -29.80 -40.99
C THR A 115 42.97 -28.84 -41.81
N THR A 116 44.15 -28.34 -41.37
CA THR A 116 45.10 -28.66 -40.26
C THR A 116 45.92 -27.38 -39.88
N SER A 117 46.19 -27.09 -38.59
CA SER A 117 47.46 -27.20 -37.82
C SER A 117 48.50 -26.05 -37.91
N ASP A 118 49.29 -25.94 -36.83
CA ASP A 118 50.61 -25.31 -36.65
C ASP A 118 50.84 -23.81 -36.93
N THR A 119 50.89 -23.03 -35.84
CA THR A 119 52.14 -22.33 -35.47
C THR A 119 52.24 -22.26 -33.95
N ASP A 120 53.28 -22.85 -33.37
CA ASP A 120 53.47 -22.98 -31.93
C ASP A 120 54.52 -21.98 -31.38
N GLN A 121 54.62 -21.89 -30.06
CA GLN A 121 55.75 -21.30 -29.31
C GLN A 121 56.08 -19.81 -29.54
N LYS A 122 55.21 -18.94 -29.00
CA LYS A 122 55.64 -17.75 -28.22
C LYS A 122 54.54 -17.34 -27.23
N ASN A 123 54.93 -16.60 -26.20
CA ASN A 123 54.08 -16.08 -25.10
C ASN A 123 53.75 -17.04 -23.94
N GLN A 124 54.54 -18.10 -23.69
CA GLN A 124 54.74 -18.60 -22.32
C GLN A 124 55.80 -17.75 -21.58
N ILE A 125 55.46 -16.47 -21.34
CA ILE A 125 56.09 -15.48 -20.46
C ILE A 125 55.10 -14.29 -20.43
N ILE A 126 55.00 -13.57 -19.30
CA ILE A 126 53.86 -12.67 -18.98
C ILE A 126 52.53 -13.45 -18.73
N ALA A 127 52.64 -14.59 -18.07
CA ALA A 127 51.53 -15.21 -17.34
C ALA A 127 51.50 -14.71 -15.87
N ASN A 128 51.43 -13.38 -15.70
CA ASN A 128 51.20 -12.67 -14.43
C ASN A 128 50.92 -11.19 -14.76
N LEU A 129 50.09 -10.51 -13.96
CA LEU A 129 49.68 -9.09 -14.12
C LEU A 129 48.83 -8.77 -15.36
N SER A 130 47.70 -9.47 -15.55
CA SER A 130 46.55 -9.00 -16.37
C SER A 130 45.27 -9.75 -15.97
N ASN A 131 44.78 -9.52 -14.76
CA ASN A 131 43.54 -10.10 -14.25
C ASN A 131 42.45 -9.03 -14.07
N ASP A 132 42.37 -8.11 -15.02
CA ASP A 132 41.21 -7.23 -15.19
C ASP A 132 40.03 -8.09 -15.66
N SER A 133 39.30 -8.62 -14.69
CA SER A 133 38.03 -9.30 -14.95
C SER A 133 37.03 -8.27 -15.46
N TYR A 134 36.87 -8.21 -16.78
CA TYR A 134 35.70 -7.60 -17.41
C TYR A 134 34.44 -8.30 -16.87
N LEU A 135 33.86 -7.71 -15.83
CA LEU A 135 32.64 -8.19 -15.21
C LEU A 135 31.55 -8.21 -16.28
N SER A 136 30.79 -9.30 -16.40
CA SER A 136 29.65 -9.35 -17.31
C SER A 136 28.60 -8.33 -16.85
N ASP A 137 28.40 -7.26 -17.63
CA ASP A 137 27.47 -6.15 -17.35
C ASP A 137 25.98 -6.56 -17.28
N THR A 138 25.67 -7.86 -17.43
CA THR A 138 24.38 -8.43 -17.05
C THR A 138 24.17 -8.28 -15.53
N PRO A 139 23.24 -7.42 -15.06
CA PRO A 139 22.97 -7.31 -13.63
C PRO A 139 22.46 -8.65 -13.08
N THR A 140 23.03 -9.08 -11.95
CA THR A 140 22.67 -10.35 -11.29
C THR A 140 21.15 -10.44 -11.07
N ASN A 141 20.56 -11.64 -11.20
CA ASN A 141 19.10 -11.79 -11.21
C ASN A 141 18.40 -11.24 -9.95
N ASP A 142 19.08 -11.27 -8.80
CA ASP A 142 18.60 -10.65 -7.55
C ASP A 142 18.58 -9.12 -7.58
N LYS A 143 19.49 -8.46 -8.31
CA LYS A 143 19.50 -7.00 -8.52
C LYS A 143 18.26 -6.51 -9.28
N LEU A 144 17.71 -7.34 -10.17
CA LEU A 144 16.44 -7.09 -10.87
C LEU A 144 15.22 -7.74 -10.19
N LEU A 145 15.40 -8.29 -8.98
CA LEU A 145 14.37 -8.96 -8.18
C LEU A 145 13.68 -10.14 -8.91
N ASN A 146 14.47 -10.98 -9.60
CA ASN A 146 14.01 -12.06 -10.49
C ASN A 146 13.20 -11.49 -11.68
N GLU A 147 13.87 -10.69 -12.54
CA GLU A 147 13.31 -10.01 -13.74
C GLU A 147 12.08 -9.11 -13.53
N LEU A 148 11.63 -8.91 -12.29
CA LEU A 148 10.52 -8.01 -11.96
C LEU A 148 10.82 -6.57 -12.41
N LEU A 149 12.06 -6.12 -12.25
CA LEU A 149 12.53 -4.79 -12.64
C LEU A 149 13.23 -4.82 -14.01
N ALA A 150 13.05 -3.77 -14.81
CA ALA A 150 13.79 -3.58 -16.05
C ALA A 150 15.17 -2.92 -15.81
N PRO A 151 16.25 -3.36 -16.49
CA PRO A 151 17.58 -2.74 -16.43
C PRO A 151 17.64 -1.51 -17.37
N THR A 152 16.81 -0.50 -17.10
CA THR A 152 16.54 0.60 -18.04
C THR A 152 16.44 1.98 -17.38
N PHE A 153 16.81 2.10 -16.11
CA PHE A 153 16.92 3.38 -15.41
C PHE A 153 18.39 3.64 -15.12
N ASP A 154 18.80 4.91 -15.16
CA ASP A 154 20.11 5.32 -14.60
C ASP A 154 20.17 4.98 -13.10
N GLU A 155 21.25 4.35 -12.66
CA GLU A 155 21.36 3.89 -11.27
C GLU A 155 21.51 5.04 -10.28
N ALA A 156 22.14 6.15 -10.68
CA ALA A 156 22.29 7.32 -9.83
C ALA A 156 20.95 8.03 -9.55
N SER A 157 20.02 8.04 -10.53
CA SER A 157 18.69 8.65 -10.40
C SER A 157 17.78 7.98 -9.36
N CYS A 158 18.03 6.70 -9.03
CA CYS A 158 17.24 5.95 -8.06
C CYS A 158 18.05 4.80 -7.44
N LEU A 159 18.92 5.12 -6.49
CA LEU A 159 19.83 4.16 -5.85
C LEU A 159 19.08 2.97 -5.24
N SER A 160 17.90 3.20 -4.63
CA SER A 160 17.10 2.14 -4.01
C SER A 160 16.59 1.09 -5.00
N ARG A 161 16.42 1.43 -6.28
CA ARG A 161 15.98 0.49 -7.33
C ARG A 161 16.97 -0.65 -7.50
N TYR A 162 18.26 -0.35 -7.38
CA TYR A 162 19.34 -1.26 -7.75
C TYR A 162 20.27 -1.62 -6.58
N GLN A 163 20.19 -0.94 -5.43
CA GLN A 163 20.92 -1.29 -4.21
C GLN A 163 20.08 -2.07 -3.18
N SER A 164 18.75 -2.06 -3.27
CA SER A 164 17.90 -2.62 -2.20
C SER A 164 18.03 -4.13 -2.00
N TYR A 165 18.53 -4.87 -2.99
CA TYR A 165 18.83 -6.30 -2.83
C TYR A 165 19.95 -6.55 -1.80
N LEU A 166 20.91 -5.62 -1.64
CA LEU A 166 22.00 -5.70 -0.66
C LEU A 166 21.52 -5.61 0.81
N TYR A 167 20.28 -5.15 1.01
CA TYR A 167 19.67 -4.91 2.32
C TYR A 167 18.61 -5.95 2.68
N ARG A 168 18.25 -6.83 1.73
CA ARG A 168 17.11 -7.75 1.81
C ARG A 168 17.60 -9.19 1.68
N LYS A 169 16.97 -10.12 2.41
CA LYS A 169 17.10 -11.53 2.06
C LYS A 169 16.39 -11.76 0.71
N THR A 170 16.95 -12.61 -0.15
CA THR A 170 16.31 -13.00 -1.41
C THR A 170 14.92 -13.59 -1.12
N SER A 171 13.88 -13.06 -1.77
CA SER A 171 12.51 -13.54 -1.55
C SER A 171 12.32 -14.93 -2.16
N PRO A 172 11.70 -15.90 -1.45
CA PRO A 172 11.34 -17.20 -2.04
C PRO A 172 10.24 -17.05 -3.10
N HIS A 173 9.44 -15.99 -3.03
CA HIS A 173 8.35 -15.70 -3.96
C HIS A 173 8.92 -15.11 -5.26
N LYS A 174 8.95 -15.92 -6.32
CA LYS A 174 9.38 -15.53 -7.66
C LYS A 174 8.19 -15.07 -8.51
N PRO A 175 8.28 -13.92 -9.21
CA PRO A 175 7.21 -13.49 -10.10
C PRO A 175 7.04 -14.47 -11.27
N SER A 176 5.81 -14.65 -11.73
CA SER A 176 5.57 -15.46 -12.93
C SER A 176 6.11 -14.78 -14.19
N SER A 177 6.54 -15.57 -15.18
CA SER A 177 6.90 -15.07 -16.52
C SER A 177 5.73 -14.33 -17.18
N TYR A 178 4.49 -14.70 -16.87
CA TYR A 178 3.29 -14.01 -17.32
C TYR A 178 3.15 -12.62 -16.69
N LEU A 179 3.41 -12.48 -15.38
CA LEU A 179 3.45 -11.18 -14.70
C LEU A 179 4.57 -10.30 -15.26
N ILE A 180 5.78 -10.84 -15.44
CA ILE A 180 6.90 -10.12 -16.07
C ILE A 180 6.50 -9.61 -17.46
N SER A 181 5.91 -10.47 -18.31
CA SER A 181 5.42 -10.09 -19.64
C SER A 181 4.33 -9.01 -19.59
N LYS A 182 3.37 -9.11 -18.66
CA LYS A 182 2.34 -8.08 -18.43
C LYS A 182 2.97 -6.74 -18.02
N LEU A 183 3.98 -6.73 -17.13
CA LEU A 183 4.69 -5.51 -16.74
C LEU A 183 5.47 -4.90 -17.91
N ARG A 184 6.27 -5.69 -18.65
CA ARG A 184 6.99 -5.21 -19.85
C ARG A 184 6.04 -4.67 -20.93
N ASN A 185 4.84 -5.21 -21.07
CA ASN A 185 3.84 -4.70 -22.00
C ASN A 185 3.10 -3.47 -21.46
N TYR A 186 2.91 -3.37 -20.14
CA TYR A 186 2.41 -2.16 -19.49
C TYR A 186 3.37 -0.97 -19.66
N GLU A 187 4.68 -1.20 -19.52
CA GLU A 187 5.72 -0.18 -19.76
C GLU A 187 5.65 0.37 -21.19
N LYS A 188 5.44 -0.50 -22.19
CA LYS A 188 5.21 -0.09 -23.60
C LYS A 188 3.91 0.72 -23.76
N LEU A 189 2.81 0.32 -23.11
CA LEU A 189 1.56 1.07 -23.11
C LEU A 189 1.77 2.47 -22.50
N HIS A 190 2.44 2.54 -21.35
CA HIS A 190 2.68 3.79 -20.65
C HIS A 190 3.63 4.73 -21.42
N ARG A 191 4.65 4.19 -22.11
CA ARG A 191 5.51 4.99 -23.01
C ARG A 191 4.76 5.53 -24.24
N ARG A 192 3.75 4.80 -24.75
CA ARG A 192 2.96 5.18 -25.94
C ARG A 192 1.82 6.16 -25.63
N CYS A 193 1.27 6.09 -24.43
CA CYS A 193 0.05 6.79 -24.02
C CYS A 193 0.24 7.71 -22.80
N GLY A 194 1.43 7.77 -22.19
CA GLY A 194 1.70 8.55 -20.98
C GLY A 194 1.76 10.07 -21.21
N PRO A 195 2.08 10.84 -20.15
CA PRO A 195 2.30 12.29 -20.23
C PRO A 195 3.31 12.67 -21.32
N LEU A 196 3.17 13.88 -21.87
CA LEU A 196 4.02 14.43 -22.93
C LEU A 196 3.96 13.67 -24.28
N THR A 197 3.02 12.73 -24.46
CA THR A 197 2.79 12.05 -25.74
C THR A 197 1.66 12.71 -26.55
N LYS A 198 1.79 12.67 -27.89
CA LYS A 198 0.71 13.07 -28.83
C LYS A 198 -0.61 12.32 -28.57
N SER A 199 -0.54 11.14 -27.96
CA SER A 199 -1.70 10.32 -27.56
C SER A 199 -2.44 10.92 -26.35
N PHE A 200 -1.69 11.43 -25.38
CA PHE A 200 -2.21 12.11 -24.20
C PHE A 200 -2.76 13.50 -24.55
N ASP A 201 -2.06 14.26 -25.41
CA ASP A 201 -2.52 15.58 -25.88
C ASP A 201 -3.89 15.53 -26.57
N LYS A 202 -4.20 14.43 -27.28
CA LYS A 202 -5.53 14.21 -27.87
C LYS A 202 -6.63 14.14 -26.80
N VAL A 203 -6.34 13.54 -25.65
CA VAL A 203 -7.28 13.44 -24.52
C VAL A 203 -7.32 14.73 -23.69
N LEU A 204 -6.21 15.48 -23.57
CA LEU A 204 -6.24 16.84 -23.02
C LEU A 204 -7.16 17.78 -23.82
N LYS A 205 -7.25 17.57 -25.15
CA LYS A 205 -8.10 18.34 -26.07
C LYS A 205 -9.56 17.87 -26.12
N MET A 206 -9.93 16.80 -25.41
CA MET A 206 -11.33 16.34 -25.35
C MET A 206 -12.14 17.19 -24.38
N GLY A 207 -13.04 18.02 -24.94
CA GLY A 207 -14.08 18.69 -24.16
C GLY A 207 -15.01 17.67 -23.47
N LYS A 208 -15.63 18.08 -22.36
CA LYS A 208 -16.43 17.22 -21.46
C LYS A 208 -17.44 16.30 -22.20
N ASN A 209 -17.99 16.77 -23.33
CA ASN A 209 -19.08 16.13 -24.07
C ASN A 209 -18.63 15.30 -25.31
N SER A 210 -17.32 15.08 -25.53
CA SER A 210 -16.79 14.61 -26.84
C SER A 210 -16.80 13.09 -27.08
N SER A 211 -17.81 12.37 -26.59
CA SER A 211 -17.84 10.89 -26.57
C SER A 211 -17.59 10.22 -27.93
N LYS A 212 -18.09 10.81 -29.04
CA LYS A 212 -17.91 10.30 -30.41
C LYS A 212 -16.44 10.22 -30.86
N ASN A 213 -15.54 11.04 -30.32
CA ASN A 213 -14.14 11.11 -30.78
C ASN A 213 -13.20 10.11 -30.10
N ILE A 214 -13.66 9.37 -29.09
CA ILE A 214 -12.76 8.66 -28.15
C ILE A 214 -12.54 7.20 -28.54
N ALA A 215 -13.45 6.61 -29.34
CA ALA A 215 -13.22 5.33 -30.01
C ALA A 215 -11.99 5.36 -30.96
N ALA A 216 -11.60 6.56 -31.44
CA ALA A 216 -10.42 6.74 -32.28
C ALA A 216 -9.09 6.80 -31.49
N THR A 217 -9.11 6.87 -30.15
CA THR A 217 -7.90 6.91 -29.32
C THR A 217 -7.66 5.58 -28.60
N LYS A 218 -6.62 4.85 -29.03
CA LYS A 218 -6.18 3.55 -28.46
C LYS A 218 -5.52 3.65 -27.05
N CYS A 219 -5.94 4.60 -26.22
CA CYS A 219 -5.38 4.89 -24.90
C CYS A 219 -6.52 5.19 -23.91
N LYS A 220 -6.75 4.28 -22.96
CA LYS A 220 -7.64 4.47 -21.81
C LYS A 220 -6.80 4.93 -20.60
N TYR A 221 -7.40 5.66 -19.65
CA TYR A 221 -6.70 6.23 -18.49
C TYR A 221 -7.40 5.90 -17.17
N LEU A 222 -6.58 5.84 -16.11
CA LEU A 222 -6.99 5.61 -14.73
C LEU A 222 -6.21 6.58 -13.83
N VAL A 223 -6.88 7.64 -13.38
CA VAL A 223 -6.30 8.69 -12.54
C VAL A 223 -6.52 8.34 -11.07
N TRP A 224 -5.46 8.05 -10.34
CA TRP A 224 -5.50 7.85 -8.90
C TRP A 224 -5.25 9.16 -8.15
N THR A 225 -5.95 9.38 -7.03
CA THR A 225 -5.75 10.54 -6.15
C THR A 225 -5.44 10.12 -4.72
N ALA A 226 -4.36 10.65 -4.15
CA ALA A 226 -3.98 10.38 -2.77
C ALA A 226 -5.06 10.77 -1.75
N ALA A 227 -5.30 9.91 -0.75
CA ALA A 227 -6.21 10.16 0.36
C ALA A 227 -5.74 9.45 1.64
N ASN A 228 -6.11 9.98 2.81
CA ASN A 228 -5.72 9.46 4.14
C ASN A 228 -4.19 9.41 4.34
N GLY A 229 -3.68 8.59 5.27
CA GLY A 229 -2.24 8.44 5.56
C GLY A 229 -1.49 7.54 4.58
N LEU A 230 -0.15 7.57 4.63
CA LEU A 230 0.75 6.92 3.65
C LEU A 230 0.43 5.43 3.39
N GLY A 231 0.20 4.61 4.42
CA GLY A 231 -0.15 3.19 4.27
C GLY A 231 -1.38 2.96 3.37
N ASN A 232 -2.46 3.74 3.59
CA ASN A 232 -3.67 3.68 2.74
C ASN A 232 -3.37 4.10 1.30
N ARG A 233 -2.49 5.09 1.10
CA ARG A 233 -2.08 5.57 -0.22
C ARG A 233 -1.33 4.48 -1.00
N MET A 234 -0.40 3.78 -0.34
CA MET A 234 0.40 2.74 -0.98
C MET A 234 -0.44 1.50 -1.33
N ILE A 235 -1.28 0.99 -0.42
CA ILE A 235 -2.14 -0.16 -0.71
C ILE A 235 -3.17 0.15 -1.82
N THR A 236 -3.76 1.35 -1.83
CA THR A 236 -4.68 1.74 -2.91
C THR A 236 -3.97 1.90 -4.24
N LEU A 237 -2.77 2.49 -4.26
CA LEU A 237 -2.02 2.72 -5.50
C LEU A 237 -1.59 1.39 -6.14
N ALA A 238 -1.19 0.39 -5.34
CA ALA A 238 -0.90 -0.96 -5.84
C ALA A 238 -2.16 -1.68 -6.38
N ALA A 239 -3.29 -1.63 -5.66
CA ALA A 239 -4.57 -2.20 -6.14
C ALA A 239 -5.08 -1.48 -7.41
N THR A 240 -4.84 -0.17 -7.51
CA THR A 240 -5.19 0.65 -8.68
C THR A 240 -4.28 0.34 -9.87
N PHE A 241 -2.99 0.06 -9.64
CA PHE A 241 -2.08 -0.41 -10.67
C PHE A 241 -2.45 -1.80 -11.21
N LEU A 242 -2.86 -2.73 -10.34
CA LEU A 242 -3.39 -4.03 -10.79
C LEU A 242 -4.61 -3.84 -11.69
N TYR A 243 -5.56 -3.00 -11.27
CA TYR A 243 -6.73 -2.67 -12.09
C TYR A 243 -6.37 -1.93 -13.40
N ALA A 244 -5.28 -1.15 -13.41
CA ALA A 244 -4.75 -0.52 -14.61
C ALA A 244 -4.23 -1.55 -15.64
N ILE A 245 -3.51 -2.58 -15.18
CA ILE A 245 -3.04 -3.70 -16.01
C ILE A 245 -4.22 -4.52 -16.55
N LEU A 246 -5.21 -4.82 -15.71
CA LEU A 246 -6.38 -5.65 -16.08
C LEU A 246 -7.35 -4.98 -17.06
N THR A 247 -7.26 -3.65 -17.25
CA THR A 247 -8.19 -2.89 -18.11
C THR A 247 -7.51 -2.10 -19.23
N ASP A 248 -6.22 -2.34 -19.47
CA ASP A 248 -5.36 -1.63 -20.42
C ASP A 248 -5.43 -0.09 -20.28
N ARG A 249 -5.24 0.38 -19.03
CA ARG A 249 -5.28 1.81 -18.67
C ARG A 249 -3.92 2.34 -18.25
N VAL A 250 -3.57 3.52 -18.73
CA VAL A 250 -2.46 4.32 -18.22
C VAL A 250 -2.81 4.84 -16.82
N LEU A 251 -1.99 4.50 -15.82
CA LEU A 251 -2.10 4.94 -14.44
C LEU A 251 -1.48 6.33 -14.31
N LEU A 252 -2.29 7.33 -13.96
CA LEU A 252 -1.79 8.68 -13.70
C LEU A 252 -2.00 9.05 -12.22
N VAL A 253 -0.93 9.46 -11.56
CA VAL A 253 -0.84 9.54 -10.11
C VAL A 253 -0.88 11.00 -9.67
N ARG A 254 -1.96 11.42 -9.00
CA ARG A 254 -2.05 12.73 -8.36
C ARG A 254 -1.53 12.66 -6.93
N PHE A 255 -0.24 12.90 -6.78
CA PHE A 255 0.37 13.25 -5.51
C PHE A 255 -0.05 14.64 -5.02
N GLY A 256 -0.16 14.78 -3.70
CA GLY A 256 -0.17 16.08 -3.01
C GLY A 256 1.26 16.57 -2.78
N SER A 257 1.41 17.78 -2.24
CA SER A 257 2.71 18.32 -1.79
C SER A 257 3.42 17.38 -0.83
N ASP A 258 2.66 16.68 0.01
CA ASP A 258 3.14 15.74 1.02
C ASP A 258 3.66 14.40 0.45
N MET A 259 3.49 14.14 -0.84
CA MET A 259 3.96 12.92 -1.53
C MET A 259 5.05 13.20 -2.57
N VAL A 260 5.43 14.47 -2.79
CA VAL A 260 6.57 14.83 -3.64
C VAL A 260 7.84 14.23 -3.04
N GLY A 261 8.77 13.80 -3.90
CA GLY A 261 10.08 13.30 -3.45
C GLY A 261 10.08 11.93 -2.74
N LEU A 262 8.94 11.28 -2.46
CA LEU A 262 8.93 9.99 -1.74
C LEU A 262 9.37 8.79 -2.59
N PHE A 263 9.04 8.80 -3.89
CA PHE A 263 9.17 7.65 -4.78
C PHE A 263 9.88 8.03 -6.07
N CYS A 264 10.70 7.12 -6.60
CA CYS A 264 11.21 7.19 -7.96
C CYS A 264 10.09 6.95 -9.00
N GLU A 265 10.35 7.31 -10.27
CA GLU A 265 9.49 6.90 -11.38
C GLU A 265 9.52 5.37 -11.59
N PRO A 266 8.36 4.68 -11.71
CA PRO A 266 8.31 3.23 -11.86
C PRO A 266 8.32 2.76 -13.32
N PHE A 267 8.12 3.64 -14.32
CA PHE A 267 7.93 3.25 -15.72
C PHE A 267 9.07 3.76 -16.62
N PRO A 268 9.80 2.90 -17.36
CA PRO A 268 10.96 3.34 -18.15
C PRO A 268 10.61 4.31 -19.30
N ASN A 269 11.26 5.47 -19.30
CA ASN A 269 11.09 6.57 -20.26
C ASN A 269 9.65 7.13 -20.30
N SER A 270 9.01 7.25 -19.14
CA SER A 270 7.75 7.97 -18.95
C SER A 270 7.65 8.45 -17.50
N SER A 271 6.82 9.46 -17.22
CA SER A 271 6.38 9.79 -15.86
C SER A 271 5.01 9.20 -15.56
N TRP A 272 4.79 8.66 -14.35
CA TRP A 272 3.46 8.29 -13.85
C TRP A 272 2.68 9.48 -13.26
N LEU A 273 3.32 10.64 -13.06
CA LEU A 273 2.71 11.77 -12.38
C LEU A 273 1.62 12.43 -13.24
N LEU A 274 0.46 12.71 -12.64
CA LEU A 274 -0.62 13.43 -13.32
C LEU A 274 -0.19 14.88 -13.60
N PRO A 275 -0.15 15.34 -14.86
CA PRO A 275 0.25 16.71 -15.20
C PRO A 275 -0.65 17.80 -14.60
N GLN A 276 -0.09 18.99 -14.39
CA GLN A 276 -0.80 20.13 -13.79
C GLN A 276 -1.88 20.71 -14.72
N ASN A 277 -1.66 20.64 -16.04
CA ASN A 277 -2.58 21.10 -17.09
C ASN A 277 -3.73 20.13 -17.41
N PHE A 278 -3.86 19.02 -16.68
CA PHE A 278 -4.93 18.04 -16.90
C PHE A 278 -6.32 18.65 -16.65
N PRO A 279 -7.25 18.70 -17.64
CA PRO A 279 -8.50 19.45 -17.53
C PRO A 279 -9.36 19.08 -16.31
N TYR A 280 -9.37 17.79 -15.96
CA TYR A 280 -10.23 17.26 -14.91
C TYR A 280 -9.58 17.30 -13.51
N ARG A 281 -8.52 18.11 -13.33
CA ARG A 281 -7.77 18.27 -12.06
C ARG A 281 -8.48 19.17 -11.04
N LYS A 282 -9.27 20.16 -11.47
CA LYS A 282 -9.97 21.12 -10.58
C LYS A 282 -11.45 20.75 -10.37
N ASP A 283 -12.21 20.55 -11.44
CA ASP A 283 -13.69 20.48 -11.47
C ASP A 283 -14.35 19.22 -10.82
N GLN A 284 -13.63 18.46 -9.98
CA GLN A 284 -14.07 17.13 -9.54
C GLN A 284 -15.36 17.08 -8.69
N LYS A 285 -15.90 18.23 -8.26
CA LYS A 285 -17.21 18.30 -7.58
C LYS A 285 -18.39 18.13 -8.54
N ASN A 286 -18.21 18.47 -9.82
CA ASN A 286 -19.29 18.54 -10.81
C ASN A 286 -19.18 17.41 -11.87
N MET A 287 -18.46 16.33 -11.54
CA MET A 287 -18.30 15.15 -12.39
C MET A 287 -19.25 14.05 -11.92
N GLU A 288 -19.76 13.26 -12.86
CA GLU A 288 -20.58 12.10 -12.52
C GLU A 288 -19.76 11.07 -11.75
N THR A 289 -20.40 10.39 -10.80
CA THR A 289 -19.83 9.22 -10.13
C THR A 289 -20.47 7.97 -10.70
N TYR A 290 -19.80 6.83 -10.57
CA TYR A 290 -20.35 5.56 -11.06
C TYR A 290 -21.71 5.24 -10.40
N GLU A 291 -21.89 5.59 -9.12
CA GLU A 291 -23.13 5.40 -8.37
C GLU A 291 -24.25 6.32 -8.88
N SER A 292 -23.97 7.59 -9.19
CA SER A 292 -24.99 8.50 -9.73
C SER A 292 -25.38 8.12 -11.16
N LEU A 293 -24.44 7.59 -11.95
CA LEU A 293 -24.70 7.07 -13.28
C LEU A 293 -25.51 5.76 -13.26
N LEU A 294 -25.16 4.81 -12.38
CA LEU A 294 -25.95 3.59 -12.16
C LEU A 294 -27.40 3.91 -11.78
N ASN A 295 -27.62 4.88 -10.90
CA ASN A 295 -28.97 5.31 -10.54
C ASN A 295 -29.74 5.86 -11.76
N LYS A 296 -29.12 6.68 -12.63
CA LYS A 296 -29.77 7.17 -13.87
C LYS A 296 -30.16 6.04 -14.83
N THR A 297 -29.32 5.00 -14.96
CA THR A 297 -29.59 3.86 -15.88
C THR A 297 -30.80 3.02 -15.50
N ARG A 298 -31.35 3.17 -14.28
CA ARG A 298 -32.60 2.51 -13.85
C ARG A 298 -33.86 3.16 -14.41
N TYR A 299 -33.78 4.41 -14.88
CA TYR A 299 -34.92 5.23 -15.28
C TYR A 299 -34.84 5.77 -16.71
N SER A 300 -33.69 5.61 -17.39
CA SER A 300 -33.44 6.23 -18.70
C SER A 300 -32.30 5.56 -19.46
N ASN A 301 -32.30 5.69 -20.79
CA ASN A 301 -31.13 5.41 -21.63
C ASN A 301 -30.09 6.52 -21.43
N VAL A 302 -28.96 6.21 -20.81
CA VAL A 302 -27.92 7.20 -20.46
C VAL A 302 -26.73 7.16 -21.40
N TYR A 303 -26.29 8.33 -21.86
CA TYR A 303 -25.04 8.50 -22.58
C TYR A 303 -23.84 8.40 -21.61
N TRP A 304 -22.88 7.53 -21.92
CA TRP A 304 -21.71 7.32 -21.06
C TRP A 304 -20.75 8.52 -21.14
N PRO A 305 -20.32 9.09 -20.00
CA PRO A 305 -19.48 10.28 -19.98
C PRO A 305 -18.03 9.96 -20.37
N SER A 306 -17.33 10.96 -20.91
CA SER A 306 -15.90 10.87 -21.25
C SER A 306 -15.00 10.66 -20.02
N VAL A 307 -15.50 11.06 -18.84
CA VAL A 307 -14.81 11.02 -17.54
C VAL A 307 -15.80 10.58 -16.47
N LEU A 308 -15.41 9.66 -15.58
CA LEU A 308 -16.25 9.21 -14.46
C LEU A 308 -15.43 9.11 -13.17
N ILE A 309 -16.00 9.53 -12.05
CA ILE A 309 -15.43 9.26 -10.72
C ILE A 309 -15.85 7.85 -10.28
N LEU A 310 -14.88 7.03 -9.91
CA LEU A 310 -15.08 5.66 -9.44
C LEU A 310 -14.61 5.52 -7.99
N ASN A 311 -15.51 5.10 -7.10
CA ASN A 311 -15.13 4.50 -5.83
C ASN A 311 -15.29 2.97 -5.95
N PRO A 312 -14.26 2.15 -5.72
CA PRO A 312 -14.39 0.68 -5.74
C PRO A 312 -15.00 0.10 -4.46
N GLN A 313 -15.33 0.94 -3.47
CA GLN A 313 -15.93 0.54 -2.19
C GLN A 313 -17.46 0.68 -2.21
N PRO A 314 -18.23 -0.17 -1.50
CA PRO A 314 -19.65 0.07 -1.28
C PRO A 314 -19.90 1.40 -0.56
N THR A 315 -20.91 2.17 -0.99
CA THR A 315 -21.27 3.43 -0.33
C THR A 315 -22.06 3.20 0.96
N HIS A 316 -22.00 4.16 1.88
CA HIS A 316 -22.89 4.19 3.04
C HIS A 316 -24.33 4.46 2.55
N GLY A 317 -25.34 3.83 3.17
CA GLY A 317 -26.74 3.85 2.69
C GLY A 317 -27.18 2.62 1.88
N GLY A 318 -26.38 1.54 1.81
CA GLY A 318 -26.82 0.24 1.28
C GLY A 318 -26.83 0.11 -0.26
N HIS A 319 -26.56 1.19 -1.00
CA HIS A 319 -26.33 1.10 -2.44
C HIS A 319 -24.98 0.42 -2.73
N ASN A 320 -25.03 -0.85 -3.12
CA ASN A 320 -23.86 -1.53 -3.67
C ASN A 320 -23.62 -1.04 -5.10
N ASN A 321 -22.37 -0.71 -5.44
CA ASN A 321 -21.99 -0.30 -6.80
C ASN A 321 -21.54 -1.49 -7.68
N PHE A 322 -21.45 -2.70 -7.11
CA PHE A 322 -21.11 -3.93 -7.82
C PHE A 322 -19.78 -3.84 -8.60
N PHE A 323 -18.80 -3.08 -8.12
CA PHE A 323 -17.48 -2.98 -8.76
C PHE A 323 -16.81 -4.36 -8.94
N HIS A 324 -17.10 -5.32 -8.05
CA HIS A 324 -16.62 -6.70 -8.07
C HIS A 324 -17.35 -7.62 -9.07
N CYS A 325 -18.07 -7.08 -10.06
CA CYS A 325 -18.90 -7.85 -11.01
C CYS A 325 -18.62 -7.51 -12.48
N ASP A 326 -18.62 -8.51 -13.37
CA ASP A 326 -18.35 -8.35 -14.81
C ASP A 326 -19.24 -7.32 -15.50
N HIS A 327 -20.53 -7.24 -15.11
CA HIS A 327 -21.47 -6.29 -15.69
C HIS A 327 -21.03 -4.84 -15.45
N SER A 328 -20.48 -4.53 -14.27
CA SER A 328 -19.91 -3.23 -13.96
C SER A 328 -18.66 -2.96 -14.76
N GLN A 329 -17.80 -3.96 -14.94
CA GLN A 329 -16.56 -3.81 -15.71
C GLN A 329 -16.86 -3.54 -17.20
N SER A 330 -17.85 -4.22 -17.77
CA SER A 330 -18.34 -4.01 -19.14
C SER A 330 -18.95 -2.61 -19.37
N LEU A 331 -19.34 -1.90 -18.30
CA LEU A 331 -19.78 -0.51 -18.35
C LEU A 331 -18.60 0.45 -18.14
N LEU A 332 -17.75 0.19 -17.13
CA LEU A 332 -16.56 0.99 -16.82
C LEU A 332 -15.53 0.98 -17.95
N GLU A 333 -15.42 -0.10 -18.75
CA GLU A 333 -14.56 -0.15 -19.93
C GLU A 333 -14.90 0.95 -20.94
N LYS A 334 -16.19 1.24 -21.15
CA LYS A 334 -16.67 2.24 -22.12
C LYS A 334 -16.24 3.66 -21.75
N VAL A 335 -15.89 3.91 -20.49
CA VAL A 335 -15.43 5.22 -20.00
C VAL A 335 -13.92 5.38 -20.26
N PRO A 336 -13.48 6.36 -21.07
CA PRO A 336 -12.07 6.52 -21.42
C PRO A 336 -11.20 6.97 -20.23
N VAL A 337 -11.70 7.85 -19.36
CA VAL A 337 -10.96 8.36 -18.20
C VAL A 337 -11.71 8.03 -16.91
N LEU A 338 -11.16 7.13 -16.09
CA LEU A 338 -11.65 6.88 -14.74
C LEU A 338 -10.83 7.69 -13.72
N ILE A 339 -11.49 8.36 -12.77
CA ILE A 339 -10.84 9.02 -11.62
C ILE A 339 -11.16 8.20 -10.37
N LEU A 340 -10.20 7.38 -9.92
CA LEU A 340 -10.38 6.47 -8.81
C LEU A 340 -10.12 7.15 -7.47
N LYS A 341 -11.12 7.08 -6.58
CA LYS A 341 -11.06 7.60 -5.20
C LYS A 341 -11.29 6.45 -4.22
N SER A 342 -10.25 6.06 -3.47
CA SER A 342 -10.32 4.97 -2.49
C SER A 342 -9.32 5.16 -1.35
N ASN A 343 -9.52 4.44 -0.25
CA ASN A 343 -8.53 4.24 0.83
C ASN A 343 -8.28 2.75 1.14
N GLN A 344 -8.82 1.83 0.33
CA GLN A 344 -8.81 0.37 0.54
C GLN A 344 -7.86 -0.40 -0.38
N TYR A 345 -7.34 -1.52 0.11
CA TYR A 345 -6.70 -2.53 -0.72
C TYR A 345 -7.76 -3.39 -1.43
N PHE A 346 -8.28 -2.94 -2.57
CA PHE A 346 -9.40 -3.61 -3.25
C PHE A 346 -8.98 -4.78 -4.17
N SER A 347 -7.71 -5.20 -4.18
CA SER A 347 -7.26 -6.35 -4.96
C SER A 347 -8.07 -7.64 -4.72
N PRO A 348 -8.48 -8.01 -3.49
CA PRO A 348 -9.31 -9.21 -3.28
C PRO A 348 -10.64 -9.16 -4.05
N SER A 349 -11.23 -7.97 -4.25
CA SER A 349 -12.44 -7.81 -5.08
C SER A 349 -12.20 -8.01 -6.57
N LEU A 350 -10.96 -7.86 -7.06
CA LEU A 350 -10.61 -8.13 -8.46
C LEU A 350 -10.57 -9.63 -8.76
N PHE A 351 -10.22 -10.46 -7.77
CA PHE A 351 -10.30 -11.93 -7.88
C PHE A 351 -11.74 -12.46 -7.84
N MET A 352 -12.70 -11.65 -7.39
CA MET A 352 -14.13 -12.00 -7.43
C MET A 352 -14.77 -11.81 -8.81
N ILE A 353 -14.07 -11.14 -9.74
CA ILE A 353 -14.54 -10.83 -11.11
C ILE A 353 -14.14 -11.99 -12.05
N PRO A 354 -15.09 -12.79 -12.57
CA PRO A 354 -14.79 -13.94 -13.42
C PRO A 354 -13.89 -13.63 -14.63
N THR A 355 -14.14 -12.52 -15.33
CA THR A 355 -13.32 -12.11 -16.49
C THR A 355 -11.86 -11.81 -16.14
N PHE A 356 -11.57 -11.28 -14.94
CA PHE A 356 -10.20 -11.06 -14.47
C PHE A 356 -9.57 -12.31 -13.84
N GLY A 357 -10.38 -13.24 -13.32
CA GLY A 357 -9.91 -14.41 -12.56
C GLY A 357 -8.94 -15.32 -13.32
N GLN A 358 -9.09 -15.45 -14.64
CA GLN A 358 -8.14 -16.21 -15.47
C GLN A 358 -6.78 -15.51 -15.58
N GLU A 359 -6.77 -14.22 -15.93
CA GLU A 359 -5.55 -13.42 -16.07
C GLU A 359 -4.80 -13.29 -14.74
N LEU A 360 -5.54 -13.03 -13.66
CA LEU A 360 -5.01 -12.99 -12.30
C LEU A 360 -4.40 -14.33 -11.86
N SER A 361 -4.94 -15.46 -12.31
CA SER A 361 -4.38 -16.78 -11.99
C SER A 361 -3.11 -17.11 -12.77
N LYS A 362 -2.93 -16.56 -13.98
CA LYS A 362 -1.66 -16.63 -14.71
C LYS A 362 -0.61 -15.69 -14.12
N MET A 363 -1.00 -14.47 -13.76
CA MET A 363 -0.12 -13.46 -13.16
C MET A 363 0.37 -13.89 -11.76
N PHE A 364 -0.53 -14.40 -10.92
CA PHE A 364 -0.25 -14.77 -9.53
C PHE A 364 -0.66 -16.22 -9.24
N PRO A 365 0.20 -17.21 -9.55
CA PRO A 365 -0.02 -18.61 -9.15
C PRO A 365 -0.08 -18.73 -7.62
N GLU A 366 0.90 -18.16 -6.92
CA GLU A 366 0.84 -17.90 -5.49
C GLU A 366 -0.09 -16.70 -5.22
N LYS A 367 -1.35 -16.97 -4.88
CA LYS A 367 -2.39 -15.95 -4.76
C LYS A 367 -2.15 -14.91 -3.65
N ASP A 368 -1.27 -15.19 -2.69
CA ASP A 368 -0.84 -14.27 -1.63
C ASP A 368 0.43 -13.46 -1.96
N THR A 369 0.78 -13.27 -3.24
CA THR A 369 1.97 -12.50 -3.67
C THR A 369 1.67 -11.16 -4.37
N VAL A 370 0.40 -10.75 -4.44
CA VAL A 370 -0.06 -9.63 -5.28
C VAL A 370 0.58 -8.30 -4.91
N PHE A 371 0.46 -7.86 -3.66
CA PHE A 371 1.15 -6.65 -3.20
C PHE A 371 2.67 -6.90 -3.09
N HIS A 372 3.12 -8.12 -2.77
CA HIS A 372 4.56 -8.41 -2.68
C HIS A 372 5.28 -8.08 -4.00
N HIS A 373 4.77 -8.54 -5.14
CA HIS A 373 5.36 -8.21 -6.44
C HIS A 373 5.06 -6.77 -6.88
N LEU A 374 3.79 -6.33 -6.86
CA LEU A 374 3.44 -5.01 -7.38
C LEU A 374 4.02 -3.87 -6.53
N GLY A 375 4.09 -4.05 -5.21
CA GLY A 375 4.71 -3.11 -4.28
C GLY A 375 6.22 -3.02 -4.47
N ARG A 376 6.92 -4.15 -4.65
CA ARG A 376 8.37 -4.18 -4.94
C ARG A 376 8.75 -3.66 -6.33
N TYR A 377 7.78 -3.58 -7.26
CA TYR A 377 7.93 -3.01 -8.60
C TYR A 377 7.63 -1.49 -8.64
N LEU A 378 6.62 -1.03 -7.88
CA LEU A 378 6.24 0.39 -7.85
C LEU A 378 7.07 1.22 -6.86
N PHE A 379 7.26 0.72 -5.63
CA PHE A 379 7.62 1.55 -4.49
C PHE A 379 9.12 1.52 -4.20
N HIS A 380 9.88 2.19 -5.06
CA HIS A 380 11.30 2.49 -4.84
C HIS A 380 11.43 3.84 -4.13
N PRO A 381 11.99 3.90 -2.90
CA PRO A 381 12.32 5.16 -2.23
C PRO A 381 13.21 6.05 -3.11
N SER A 382 12.96 7.36 -3.12
CA SER A 382 13.91 8.32 -3.72
C SER A 382 15.27 8.26 -3.02
N ASN A 383 16.30 8.90 -3.60
CA ASN A 383 17.62 8.96 -2.99
C ASN A 383 17.61 9.61 -1.59
N GLU A 384 16.75 10.60 -1.33
CA GLU A 384 16.59 11.25 -0.02
C GLU A 384 16.08 10.25 1.05
N VAL A 385 15.01 9.52 0.73
CA VAL A 385 14.45 8.50 1.65
C VAL A 385 15.40 7.30 1.76
N TRP A 386 16.06 6.91 0.66
CA TRP A 386 17.01 5.81 0.62
C TRP A 386 18.28 6.09 1.43
N ASP A 387 18.76 7.32 1.44
CA ASP A 387 19.86 7.77 2.29
C ASP A 387 19.51 7.58 3.78
N ALA A 388 18.32 8.04 4.22
CA ALA A 388 17.84 7.84 5.59
C ALA A 388 17.72 6.35 5.97
N ILE A 389 17.10 5.53 5.11
CA ILE A 389 17.00 4.06 5.29
C ILE A 389 18.39 3.42 5.40
N SER A 390 19.27 3.74 4.46
CA SER A 390 20.56 3.06 4.30
C SER A 390 21.56 3.42 5.41
N ARG A 391 21.56 4.67 5.89
CA ARG A 391 22.31 5.11 7.07
C ARG A 391 21.82 4.41 8.33
N PHE A 392 20.50 4.45 8.61
CA PHE A 392 19.94 3.84 9.82
C PHE A 392 20.20 2.34 9.87
N TYR A 393 20.00 1.63 8.76
CA TYR A 393 20.28 0.20 8.68
C TYR A 393 21.76 -0.12 8.93
N LYS A 394 22.68 0.59 8.28
CA LYS A 394 24.14 0.43 8.48
C LYS A 394 24.57 0.69 9.94
N ALA A 395 23.97 1.69 10.59
CA ALA A 395 24.33 2.10 11.95
C ALA A 395 23.76 1.18 13.05
N HIS A 396 22.56 0.60 12.85
CA HIS A 396 21.80 -0.03 13.95
C HIS A 396 21.28 -1.44 13.68
N LEU A 397 21.20 -1.89 12.42
CA LEU A 397 20.55 -3.15 12.05
C LEU A 397 21.48 -4.13 11.34
N ALA A 398 22.51 -3.65 10.62
CA ALA A 398 23.36 -4.49 9.76
C ALA A 398 24.24 -5.51 10.51
N LYS A 399 24.65 -5.19 11.75
CA LYS A 399 25.60 -6.01 12.53
C LYS A 399 24.94 -7.12 13.37
N GLU A 400 23.63 -7.04 13.58
CA GLU A 400 22.90 -7.90 14.51
C GLU A 400 22.52 -9.24 13.83
N ASN A 401 22.44 -10.34 14.57
CA ASN A 401 22.10 -11.65 13.98
C ASN A 401 20.65 -11.65 13.45
N ASP A 402 19.70 -11.23 14.29
CA ASP A 402 18.29 -11.07 13.93
C ASP A 402 17.83 -9.61 14.03
N ARG A 403 16.81 -9.27 13.23
CA ARG A 403 16.06 -8.01 13.31
C ARG A 403 14.58 -8.32 13.48
N ILE A 404 13.98 -7.87 14.58
CA ILE A 404 12.56 -8.03 14.90
C ILE A 404 11.90 -6.64 14.78
N GLY A 405 10.89 -6.48 13.93
CA GLY A 405 10.18 -5.21 13.78
C GLY A 405 8.89 -5.18 14.60
N LEU A 406 8.70 -4.14 15.40
CA LEU A 406 7.52 -3.92 16.24
C LEU A 406 6.76 -2.69 15.74
N GLN A 407 5.72 -2.92 14.93
CA GLN A 407 4.89 -1.86 14.37
C GLN A 407 3.69 -1.60 15.29
N VAL A 408 3.76 -0.52 16.08
CA VAL A 408 2.76 -0.16 17.10
C VAL A 408 1.91 1.03 16.63
N ARG A 409 0.61 0.81 16.39
CA ARG A 409 -0.38 1.83 16.01
C ARG A 409 -1.62 1.75 16.90
N ILE A 410 -1.68 2.63 17.90
CA ILE A 410 -2.90 2.87 18.68
C ILE A 410 -3.89 3.67 17.81
N TYR A 411 -5.17 3.29 17.83
CA TYR A 411 -6.25 4.03 17.15
C TYR A 411 -7.14 4.86 18.09
N ASN A 412 -7.07 4.60 19.39
CA ASN A 412 -7.72 5.36 20.45
C ASN A 412 -6.91 5.07 21.73
N THR A 413 -6.24 6.09 22.27
CA THR A 413 -5.34 6.04 23.44
C THR A 413 -6.09 5.77 24.75
N HIS A 414 -7.39 6.06 24.83
CA HIS A 414 -8.20 5.84 26.02
C HIS A 414 -8.73 4.40 26.14
N ARG A 415 -8.40 3.50 25.19
CA ARG A 415 -8.88 2.10 25.22
C ARG A 415 -8.02 1.14 26.04
N ALA A 416 -6.72 1.39 26.18
CA ALA A 416 -5.81 0.57 26.96
C ALA A 416 -4.56 1.41 27.31
N PRO A 417 -4.06 1.35 28.57
CA PRO A 417 -2.79 1.97 28.95
C PRO A 417 -1.61 1.52 28.07
N HIS A 418 -0.58 2.35 27.99
CA HIS A 418 0.65 2.00 27.28
C HIS A 418 1.34 0.78 27.93
N GLU A 419 1.26 0.64 29.26
CA GLU A 419 1.57 -0.56 30.04
C GLU A 419 0.97 -1.84 29.45
N THR A 420 -0.35 -1.87 29.28
CA THR A 420 -1.09 -3.05 28.82
C THR A 420 -0.71 -3.42 27.40
N ILE A 421 -0.50 -2.43 26.53
CA ILE A 421 -0.07 -2.65 25.14
C ILE A 421 1.38 -3.18 25.10
N ILE A 422 2.26 -2.72 26.00
CA ILE A 422 3.62 -3.28 26.15
C ILE A 422 3.56 -4.70 26.69
N GLY A 423 2.65 -5.00 27.63
CA GLY A 423 2.36 -6.34 28.10
C GLY A 423 1.90 -7.28 26.98
N GLU A 424 0.97 -6.82 26.12
CA GLU A 424 0.50 -7.57 24.94
C GLU A 424 1.65 -7.85 23.94
N ILE A 425 2.49 -6.85 23.67
CA ILE A 425 3.68 -6.98 22.81
C ILE A 425 4.66 -8.02 23.37
N LEU A 426 4.96 -7.96 24.67
CA LEU A 426 5.88 -8.90 25.32
C LEU A 426 5.30 -10.32 25.41
N ALA A 427 4.02 -10.45 25.78
CA ALA A 427 3.33 -11.73 25.80
C ALA A 427 3.34 -12.39 24.41
N CYS A 428 3.06 -11.63 23.35
CA CYS A 428 3.19 -12.10 21.97
C CYS A 428 4.64 -12.51 21.62
N ALA A 429 5.62 -11.65 21.93
CA ALA A 429 7.02 -11.88 21.58
C ALA A 429 7.62 -13.09 22.31
N PHE A 430 7.26 -13.33 23.56
CA PHE A 430 7.69 -14.47 24.35
C PHE A 430 6.96 -15.76 23.94
N LYS A 431 5.62 -15.72 23.74
CA LYS A 431 4.81 -16.89 23.32
C LYS A 431 5.27 -17.48 21.97
N HIS A 432 5.93 -16.68 21.14
CA HIS A 432 6.41 -17.07 19.81
C HIS A 432 7.94 -16.96 19.65
N ASN A 433 8.70 -16.91 20.75
CA ASN A 433 10.18 -16.92 20.80
C ASN A 433 10.87 -15.83 19.96
N LEU A 434 10.18 -14.73 19.66
CA LEU A 434 10.70 -13.61 18.88
C LEU A 434 11.70 -12.79 19.69
N LEU A 435 11.45 -12.65 21.00
CA LEU A 435 12.34 -12.03 21.97
C LEU A 435 12.55 -12.98 23.17
N PRO A 436 13.73 -12.97 23.80
CA PRO A 436 14.00 -13.79 24.97
C PRO A 436 13.33 -13.23 26.23
N GLN A 437 12.87 -14.12 27.11
CA GLN A 437 12.36 -13.74 28.43
C GLN A 437 13.46 -13.10 29.30
N LEU A 438 13.05 -12.26 30.25
CA LEU A 438 13.96 -11.60 31.20
C LEU A 438 14.26 -12.52 32.39
N GLY A 439 15.51 -12.56 32.82
CA GLY A 439 15.97 -13.36 33.95
C GLY A 439 15.65 -12.71 35.30
N HIS A 440 15.09 -13.49 36.23
CA HIS A 440 14.73 -13.00 37.58
C HIS A 440 15.92 -12.82 38.53
N HIS A 441 17.12 -13.28 38.17
CA HIS A 441 18.31 -13.22 39.03
C HIS A 441 19.40 -12.31 38.47
N LYS A 442 19.99 -11.49 39.35
CA LYS A 442 21.23 -10.73 39.11
C LYS A 442 22.48 -11.64 39.04
N SER A 443 22.35 -12.85 38.52
CA SER A 443 23.51 -13.67 38.18
C SER A 443 24.19 -13.03 36.98
N VAL A 444 25.30 -12.33 37.22
CA VAL A 444 26.13 -11.73 36.16
C VAL A 444 26.96 -12.83 35.51
N THR A 445 26.27 -13.76 34.85
CA THR A 445 26.89 -14.65 33.88
C THR A 445 27.36 -13.76 32.74
N SER A 446 28.68 -13.56 32.62
CA SER A 446 29.23 -12.68 31.58
C SER A 446 28.74 -13.17 30.21
N PRO A 447 28.28 -12.27 29.32
CA PRO A 447 27.80 -12.68 28.00
C PRO A 447 28.93 -13.44 27.30
N SER A 448 28.65 -14.70 26.93
CA SER A 448 29.67 -15.52 26.27
C SER A 448 30.10 -14.84 24.96
N LYS A 449 31.34 -15.06 24.52
CA LYS A 449 31.83 -14.49 23.24
C LYS A 449 31.01 -14.90 22.01
N ASN A 450 30.09 -15.85 22.16
CA ASN A 450 29.24 -16.39 21.10
C ASN A 450 27.74 -16.05 21.32
N SER A 451 27.38 -15.11 22.19
CA SER A 451 25.96 -14.74 22.39
C SER A 451 25.37 -14.09 21.13
N THR A 452 24.25 -14.63 20.65
CA THR A 452 23.50 -14.04 19.53
C THR A 452 22.90 -12.70 19.94
N SER A 453 22.88 -11.75 18.99
CA SER A 453 22.35 -10.40 19.21
C SER A 453 21.15 -10.09 18.33
N LYS A 454 20.17 -9.39 18.90
CA LYS A 454 18.86 -9.13 18.30
C LYS A 454 18.56 -7.64 18.29
N ALA A 455 18.41 -7.07 17.09
CA ALA A 455 17.89 -5.72 16.91
C ALA A 455 16.36 -5.74 17.04
N VAL A 456 15.80 -4.85 17.84
CA VAL A 456 14.36 -4.61 17.94
C VAL A 456 14.06 -3.23 17.37
N LEU A 457 13.45 -3.19 16.19
CA LEU A 457 13.06 -1.97 15.51
C LEU A 457 11.62 -1.61 15.90
N VAL A 458 11.47 -0.69 16.85
CA VAL A 458 10.17 -0.15 17.25
C VAL A 458 9.77 0.99 16.34
N VAL A 459 8.55 0.94 15.80
CA VAL A 459 7.96 2.01 15.01
C VAL A 459 6.60 2.36 15.59
N SER A 460 6.51 3.56 16.17
CA SER A 460 5.29 4.12 16.75
C SER A 460 5.33 5.64 16.73
N LEU A 461 4.15 6.26 16.84
CA LEU A 461 4.05 7.71 17.10
C LEU A 461 4.58 8.07 18.50
N TYR A 462 4.50 7.15 19.46
CA TYR A 462 4.89 7.37 20.86
C TYR A 462 6.28 6.78 21.13
N SER A 463 7.16 7.51 21.80
CA SER A 463 8.52 7.05 22.12
C SER A 463 8.54 6.01 23.25
N GLU A 464 7.53 6.05 24.13
CA GLU A 464 7.43 5.20 25.31
C GLU A 464 7.62 3.70 25.01
N TYR A 465 7.10 3.21 23.87
CA TYR A 465 7.28 1.82 23.45
C TYR A 465 8.76 1.45 23.25
N GLY A 466 9.52 2.29 22.55
CA GLY A 466 10.95 2.06 22.33
C GLY A 466 11.78 2.30 23.59
N GLU A 467 11.48 3.36 24.34
CA GLU A 467 12.17 3.73 25.58
C GLU A 467 12.00 2.67 26.67
N LYS A 468 10.78 2.20 26.91
CA LYS A 468 10.42 1.26 27.98
C LYS A 468 10.95 -0.14 27.67
N LEU A 469 10.84 -0.61 26.42
CA LEU A 469 11.50 -1.85 25.97
C LEU A 469 13.03 -1.73 26.06
N ARG A 470 13.64 -0.61 25.66
CA ARG A 470 15.09 -0.37 25.81
C ARG A 470 15.51 -0.44 27.28
N ALA A 471 14.79 0.24 28.16
CA ALA A 471 15.07 0.26 29.60
C ALA A 471 14.92 -1.14 30.23
N MET A 472 13.96 -1.96 29.78
CA MET A 472 13.78 -3.32 30.26
C MET A 472 14.96 -4.24 29.88
N TYR A 473 15.40 -4.26 28.62
CA TYR A 473 16.53 -5.09 28.20
C TYR A 473 17.90 -4.54 28.62
N LEU A 474 18.01 -3.25 28.97
CA LEU A 474 19.24 -2.67 29.52
C LEU A 474 19.42 -2.95 31.03
N ARG A 475 18.32 -3.12 31.78
CA ARG A 475 18.34 -3.30 33.24
C ARG A 475 18.35 -4.76 33.70
N ASN A 476 18.00 -5.71 32.83
CA ASN A 476 17.81 -7.12 33.18
C ASN A 476 18.63 -8.03 32.24
N THR A 477 19.10 -9.15 32.75
CA THR A 477 19.65 -10.24 31.93
C THR A 477 18.54 -10.94 31.16
N THR A 478 18.88 -11.63 30.07
CA THR A 478 17.97 -12.49 29.31
C THR A 478 18.17 -13.95 29.73
N VAL A 479 17.09 -14.74 29.79
CA VAL A 479 17.15 -16.17 30.19
C VAL A 479 18.03 -16.99 29.25
N THR A 480 18.11 -16.59 27.97
CA THR A 480 18.92 -17.23 26.93
C THR A 480 20.35 -16.69 26.82
N GLY A 481 20.71 -15.63 27.55
CA GLY A 481 21.99 -14.92 27.40
C GLY A 481 22.14 -14.11 26.10
N GLU A 482 21.08 -13.98 25.30
CA GLU A 482 21.05 -13.19 24.07
C GLU A 482 21.06 -11.68 24.33
N VAL A 483 21.77 -10.92 23.50
CA VAL A 483 21.90 -9.46 23.63
C VAL A 483 20.82 -8.75 22.81
N VAL A 484 19.87 -8.11 23.48
CA VAL A 484 18.76 -7.40 22.82
C VAL A 484 19.02 -5.89 22.78
N ARG A 485 18.95 -5.29 21.59
CA ARG A 485 19.15 -3.84 21.37
C ARG A 485 17.90 -3.21 20.77
N VAL A 486 17.35 -2.17 21.42
CA VAL A 486 16.07 -1.56 21.03
C VAL A 486 16.27 -0.18 20.39
N TYR A 487 15.83 -0.04 19.15
CA TYR A 487 15.96 1.15 18.31
C TYR A 487 14.59 1.65 17.86
N GLN A 488 14.38 2.96 17.86
CA GLN A 488 13.17 3.62 17.34
C GLN A 488 13.61 4.79 16.45
N PRO A 489 13.26 4.84 15.15
CA PRO A 489 13.75 5.89 14.24
C PRO A 489 13.13 7.27 14.50
N SER A 490 11.84 7.32 14.83
CA SER A 490 11.15 8.57 15.19
C SER A 490 9.97 8.34 16.14
N HIS A 491 9.41 9.43 16.66
CA HIS A 491 8.25 9.44 17.55
C HIS A 491 7.48 10.77 17.40
N GLU A 492 6.80 10.93 16.26
CA GLU A 492 6.12 12.18 15.87
C GLU A 492 4.94 12.61 16.77
N GLY A 493 4.54 11.78 17.74
CA GLY A 493 3.44 12.00 18.71
C GLY A 493 2.04 11.89 18.10
N HIS A 494 1.86 12.46 16.91
CA HIS A 494 0.61 12.46 16.15
C HIS A 494 0.89 12.31 14.65
N GLN A 495 -0.15 11.92 13.89
CA GLN A 495 -0.05 11.81 12.44
C GLN A 495 -0.26 13.19 11.79
N LYS A 496 0.75 13.70 11.06
CA LYS A 496 0.69 15.00 10.41
C LYS A 496 0.19 14.84 8.98
N SER A 497 -0.96 15.43 8.68
CA SER A 497 -1.53 15.42 7.32
C SER A 497 -0.97 16.59 6.51
N TYR A 498 -0.71 16.37 5.22
CA TYR A 498 -0.12 17.36 4.30
C TYR A 498 1.34 17.77 4.59
N ASP A 499 2.02 17.06 5.50
CA ASP A 499 3.45 17.20 5.81
C ASP A 499 4.29 16.17 5.01
N ASN A 500 5.27 16.67 4.25
CA ASN A 500 6.16 15.83 3.45
C ASN A 500 7.29 15.19 4.28
N SER A 501 7.85 15.91 5.27
CA SER A 501 8.88 15.38 6.18
C SER A 501 8.33 14.24 7.02
N HIS A 502 7.08 14.36 7.49
CA HIS A 502 6.36 13.29 8.15
C HIS A 502 6.22 12.04 7.26
N ASN A 503 5.89 12.20 5.98
CA ASN A 503 5.80 11.06 5.06
C ASN A 503 7.18 10.48 4.68
N ILE A 504 8.26 11.27 4.64
CA ILE A 504 9.64 10.78 4.46
C ILE A 504 10.05 9.87 5.62
N LYS A 505 9.78 10.28 6.86
CA LYS A 505 9.98 9.46 8.07
C LYS A 505 9.13 8.19 8.02
N ALA A 506 7.82 8.32 7.77
CA ALA A 506 6.91 7.18 7.69
C ALA A 506 7.31 6.17 6.59
N TRP A 507 7.78 6.63 5.43
CA TRP A 507 8.25 5.75 4.36
C TRP A 507 9.56 5.05 4.73
N THR A 508 10.50 5.78 5.36
CA THR A 508 11.73 5.23 5.93
C THR A 508 11.43 4.10 6.91
N GLU A 509 10.51 4.32 7.84
CA GLU A 509 10.12 3.34 8.87
C GLU A 509 9.39 2.11 8.30
N ILE A 510 8.44 2.29 7.37
CA ILE A 510 7.82 1.16 6.64
C ILE A 510 8.89 0.33 5.94
N TYR A 511 9.86 0.98 5.28
CA TYR A 511 10.91 0.28 4.56
C TYR A 511 11.83 -0.48 5.51
N LEU A 512 12.30 0.14 6.60
CA LEU A 512 13.15 -0.50 7.62
C LEU A 512 12.48 -1.71 8.27
N LEU A 513 11.19 -1.63 8.60
CA LEU A 513 10.41 -2.79 9.08
C LEU A 513 10.41 -3.93 8.05
N SER A 514 10.31 -3.61 6.76
CA SER A 514 10.37 -4.62 5.69
C SER A 514 11.76 -5.23 5.45
N LEU A 515 12.78 -4.86 6.24
CA LEU A 515 14.12 -5.48 6.29
C LEU A 515 14.32 -6.39 7.53
N CYS A 516 13.33 -6.46 8.42
CA CYS A 516 13.32 -7.38 9.55
C CYS A 516 13.12 -8.85 9.11
N GLN A 517 13.39 -9.80 10.00
CA GLN A 517 13.20 -11.23 9.76
C GLN A 517 11.85 -11.71 10.30
N ALA A 518 11.36 -11.08 11.37
CA ALA A 518 10.02 -11.25 11.89
C ALA A 518 9.39 -9.88 12.18
N LEU A 519 8.06 -9.84 12.18
CA LEU A 519 7.28 -8.65 12.49
C LEU A 519 6.19 -8.97 13.51
N ILE A 520 6.01 -8.07 14.48
CA ILE A 520 4.76 -7.91 15.22
C ILE A 520 4.09 -6.63 14.69
N THR A 521 2.81 -6.72 14.33
CA THR A 521 2.04 -5.62 13.73
C THR A 521 0.75 -5.36 14.50
N SER A 522 0.31 -4.10 14.53
CA SER A 522 -0.95 -3.71 15.16
C SER A 522 -2.16 -4.00 14.27
N SER A 523 -3.23 -4.55 14.86
CA SER A 523 -4.51 -4.77 14.18
C SER A 523 -5.00 -3.53 13.41
N LYS A 524 -5.46 -3.74 12.17
CA LYS A 524 -5.97 -2.76 11.19
C LYS A 524 -4.91 -1.83 10.59
N SER A 525 -3.65 -1.96 10.95
CA SER A 525 -2.58 -1.05 10.54
C SER A 525 -2.11 -1.29 9.10
N THR A 526 -2.60 -0.46 8.19
CA THR A 526 -2.17 -0.47 6.78
C THR A 526 -0.69 -0.08 6.60
N PHE A 527 -0.11 0.61 7.59
CA PHE A 527 1.34 0.83 7.70
C PHE A 527 2.08 -0.51 7.87
N GLY A 528 1.59 -1.36 8.76
CA GLY A 528 2.08 -2.74 8.95
C GLY A 528 1.90 -3.59 7.69
N TYR A 529 0.73 -3.51 7.05
CA TYR A 529 0.47 -4.26 5.81
C TYR A 529 1.48 -3.96 4.70
N VAL A 530 1.86 -2.69 4.48
CA VAL A 530 2.87 -2.36 3.46
C VAL A 530 4.23 -2.95 3.85
N ALA A 531 4.65 -2.79 5.11
CA ALA A 531 5.94 -3.30 5.58
C ALA A 531 6.04 -4.83 5.46
N GLN A 532 5.00 -5.56 5.91
CA GLN A 532 4.97 -7.02 5.86
C GLN A 532 5.01 -7.53 4.41
N SER A 533 4.24 -6.90 3.52
CA SER A 533 4.10 -7.34 2.13
C SER A 533 5.35 -7.03 1.32
N LEU A 534 6.00 -5.88 1.53
CA LEU A 534 7.30 -5.57 0.91
C LEU A 534 8.40 -6.51 1.39
N GLY A 535 8.38 -6.91 2.67
CA GLY A 535 9.35 -7.84 3.25
C GLY A 535 9.17 -9.29 2.83
N GLY A 536 7.96 -9.69 2.41
CA GLY A 536 7.61 -11.09 2.17
C GLY A 536 7.24 -11.85 3.45
N LEU A 537 6.71 -11.15 4.45
CA LEU A 537 6.60 -11.62 5.84
C LEU A 537 5.15 -11.84 6.26
N LYS A 538 4.88 -12.96 6.94
CA LYS A 538 3.67 -13.19 7.74
C LYS A 538 3.91 -12.66 9.16
N PRO A 539 3.33 -11.52 9.57
CA PRO A 539 3.53 -11.00 10.92
C PRO A 539 2.72 -11.77 11.97
N TRP A 540 3.03 -11.50 13.23
CA TRP A 540 2.14 -11.74 14.36
C TRP A 540 1.31 -10.48 14.62
N ILE A 541 -0.01 -10.60 14.57
CA ILE A 541 -0.93 -9.47 14.65
C ILE A 541 -1.53 -9.38 16.06
N LEU A 542 -1.19 -8.32 16.78
CA LEU A 542 -1.68 -8.00 18.11
C LEU A 542 -3.22 -7.96 18.12
N GLN A 543 -3.86 -8.71 19.02
CA GLN A 543 -5.32 -8.82 19.11
C GLN A 543 -6.01 -7.57 19.68
N ARG A 544 -5.21 -6.60 20.13
CA ARG A 544 -5.56 -5.26 20.62
C ARG A 544 -6.25 -5.31 21.99
N ALA A 545 -5.44 -5.15 23.04
CA ALA A 545 -5.87 -4.99 24.42
C ALA A 545 -6.98 -3.95 24.64
N TYR A 546 -7.74 -4.16 25.73
CA TYR A 546 -8.85 -3.32 26.15
C TYR A 546 -8.89 -3.21 27.68
N GLY A 547 -8.98 -1.98 28.19
CA GLY A 547 -8.72 -1.68 29.59
C GLY A 547 -7.31 -2.15 29.99
N GLU A 548 -7.21 -2.78 31.15
CA GLU A 548 -5.99 -3.42 31.65
C GLU A 548 -5.83 -4.88 31.17
N GLN A 549 -6.79 -5.39 30.38
CA GLN A 549 -6.80 -6.79 29.94
C GLN A 549 -5.99 -7.00 28.65
N ILE A 550 -4.95 -7.83 28.76
CA ILE A 550 -4.23 -8.41 27.63
C ILE A 550 -5.07 -9.57 27.07
N PRO A 551 -5.29 -9.68 25.74
CA PRO A 551 -6.00 -10.82 25.15
C PRO A 551 -5.19 -12.12 25.27
N ASP A 552 -5.87 -13.28 25.34
CA ASP A 552 -5.26 -14.58 25.05
C ASP A 552 -5.99 -15.24 23.87
N PRO A 553 -5.30 -15.58 22.75
CA PRO A 553 -3.90 -15.28 22.48
C PRO A 553 -3.63 -13.77 22.31
N PRO A 554 -2.46 -13.26 22.78
CA PRO A 554 -2.12 -11.84 22.65
C PRO A 554 -1.89 -11.41 21.20
N CYS A 555 -1.58 -12.37 20.32
CA CYS A 555 -1.48 -12.15 18.88
C CYS A 555 -1.81 -13.42 18.10
N LEU A 556 -2.17 -13.26 16.82
CA LEU A 556 -2.39 -14.36 15.88
C LEU A 556 -1.39 -14.24 14.73
N GLN A 557 -0.89 -15.37 14.21
CA GLN A 557 -0.08 -15.33 12.99
C GLN A 557 -0.97 -15.00 11.80
N ALA A 558 -0.49 -14.13 10.91
CA ALA A 558 -1.21 -13.83 9.68
C ALA A 558 -1.31 -15.08 8.77
N VAL A 559 -2.50 -15.40 8.26
CA VAL A 559 -2.71 -16.51 7.31
C VAL A 559 -1.92 -16.30 6.02
N SER A 560 -1.70 -15.04 5.63
CA SER A 560 -0.87 -14.63 4.51
C SER A 560 -0.26 -13.24 4.72
N MET A 561 0.76 -12.92 3.93
CA MET A 561 1.41 -11.60 3.94
C MET A 561 0.57 -10.48 3.31
N GLU A 562 -0.53 -10.79 2.62
CA GLU A 562 -1.33 -9.79 1.90
C GLU A 562 -2.02 -8.76 2.82
N PRO A 563 -2.20 -7.51 2.35
CA PRO A 563 -3.01 -6.50 3.05
C PRO A 563 -4.49 -6.91 3.15
N CYS A 564 -5.17 -6.42 4.19
CA CYS A 564 -6.62 -6.60 4.33
C CYS A 564 -7.42 -5.56 3.53
N LEU A 565 -8.47 -6.00 2.83
CA LEU A 565 -9.59 -5.18 2.38
C LEU A 565 -10.57 -5.01 3.56
N HIS A 566 -10.57 -3.83 4.19
CA HIS A 566 -11.41 -3.57 5.37
C HIS A 566 -12.90 -3.44 5.03
N HIS A 567 -13.21 -2.93 3.84
CA HIS A 567 -14.58 -2.67 3.38
C HIS A 567 -14.90 -3.44 2.08
N PRO A 568 -15.03 -4.78 2.13
CA PRO A 568 -15.34 -5.59 0.97
C PRO A 568 -16.80 -5.44 0.49
N PRO A 569 -17.09 -5.86 -0.75
CA PRO A 569 -18.47 -6.02 -1.22
C PRO A 569 -19.22 -7.04 -0.35
N LYS A 570 -20.55 -6.92 -0.33
CA LYS A 570 -21.43 -7.76 0.51
C LYS A 570 -22.44 -8.60 -0.28
N HIS A 571 -22.70 -8.26 -1.54
CA HIS A 571 -23.82 -8.82 -2.32
C HIS A 571 -23.35 -9.62 -3.53
N ASP A 572 -24.13 -10.64 -3.89
CA ASP A 572 -24.03 -11.37 -5.15
C ASP A 572 -24.17 -10.44 -6.38
N CYS A 573 -23.44 -10.78 -7.45
CA CYS A 573 -23.49 -10.09 -8.74
C CYS A 573 -24.77 -10.37 -9.56
N LYS A 574 -25.55 -11.39 -9.21
CA LYS A 574 -26.80 -11.76 -9.91
C LYS A 574 -28.06 -11.50 -9.09
N ALA A 575 -28.11 -12.00 -7.86
CA ALA A 575 -29.34 -12.01 -7.05
C ALA A 575 -29.44 -10.89 -6.00
N ASN A 576 -28.49 -9.95 -5.91
CA ASN A 576 -28.42 -8.86 -4.90
C ASN A 576 -28.47 -9.31 -3.42
N ARG A 577 -28.49 -10.62 -3.14
CA ARG A 577 -28.49 -11.21 -1.80
C ARG A 577 -27.10 -11.15 -1.16
N PHE A 578 -27.05 -11.18 0.17
CA PHE A 578 -25.79 -11.27 0.90
C PHE A 578 -25.04 -12.57 0.59
N VAL A 579 -23.71 -12.51 0.47
CA VAL A 579 -22.85 -13.64 0.11
C VAL A 579 -21.61 -13.71 1.01
N LYS A 580 -21.28 -14.93 1.45
CA LYS A 580 -20.01 -15.26 2.11
C LYS A 580 -18.95 -15.56 1.04
N PHE A 581 -18.22 -14.55 0.59
CA PHE A 581 -17.21 -14.70 -0.47
C PHE A 581 -16.14 -15.77 -0.16
N THR A 582 -15.82 -15.98 1.12
CA THR A 582 -14.86 -16.99 1.58
C THR A 582 -15.31 -18.44 1.39
N SER A 583 -16.57 -18.71 1.05
CA SER A 583 -17.03 -20.03 0.61
C SER A 583 -17.21 -20.16 -0.90
N LEU A 584 -16.94 -19.11 -1.68
CA LEU A 584 -16.96 -19.13 -3.15
C LEU A 584 -15.56 -19.07 -3.77
N PHE A 585 -14.61 -18.43 -3.09
CA PHE A 585 -13.25 -18.22 -3.56
C PHE A 585 -12.25 -18.77 -2.54
N PRO A 586 -11.72 -20.01 -2.72
CA PRO A 586 -10.82 -20.66 -1.73
C PRO A 586 -9.50 -19.91 -1.47
N HIS A 587 -9.15 -18.96 -2.33
CA HIS A 587 -7.98 -18.07 -2.18
C HIS A 587 -8.35 -16.73 -1.51
N ILE A 588 -9.54 -16.59 -0.95
CA ILE A 588 -9.99 -15.41 -0.19
C ILE A 588 -10.45 -15.88 1.21
N MET A 589 -9.85 -15.33 2.26
CA MET A 589 -10.22 -15.59 3.65
C MET A 589 -10.60 -14.30 4.37
N ASN A 590 -11.23 -14.43 5.54
CA ASN A 590 -11.42 -13.32 6.46
C ASN A 590 -10.06 -12.83 6.97
N CYS A 591 -9.95 -11.52 7.23
CA CYS A 591 -8.77 -10.97 7.91
C CYS A 591 -8.77 -11.32 9.41
N GLU A 592 -7.56 -11.38 9.96
CA GLU A 592 -7.26 -11.76 11.34
C GLU A 592 -7.52 -10.61 12.34
N ASP A 593 -7.66 -9.39 11.83
CA ASP A 593 -7.63 -8.13 12.58
C ASP A 593 -8.81 -7.18 12.27
N VAL A 594 -9.59 -7.49 11.24
CA VAL A 594 -10.69 -6.66 10.75
C VAL A 594 -11.93 -7.52 10.56
N ASN A 595 -12.89 -7.38 11.49
CA ASN A 595 -14.20 -8.02 11.41
C ASN A 595 -14.87 -7.76 10.04
N LYS A 596 -15.24 -8.84 9.35
CA LYS A 596 -15.78 -8.88 7.97
C LYS A 596 -14.84 -8.36 6.87
N GLY A 597 -13.59 -8.04 7.16
CA GLY A 597 -12.57 -7.74 6.14
C GLY A 597 -12.09 -9.01 5.42
N LEU A 598 -11.58 -8.88 4.20
CA LEU A 598 -11.13 -9.99 3.36
C LEU A 598 -9.67 -9.82 2.86
N LYS A 599 -8.93 -10.91 2.74
CA LYS A 599 -7.56 -10.94 2.19
C LYS A 599 -7.30 -12.19 1.34
N LEU A 600 -6.29 -12.12 0.48
CA LEU A 600 -5.90 -13.21 -0.42
C LEU A 600 -4.98 -14.20 0.30
N VAL A 601 -5.09 -15.50 0.00
CA VAL A 601 -4.30 -16.59 0.60
C VAL A 601 -3.80 -17.61 -0.42
N GLY A 602 -2.63 -18.19 -0.19
CA GLY A 602 -2.05 -19.25 -1.02
C GLY A 602 -2.74 -20.60 -0.82
N VAL A 603 -3.37 -21.13 -1.88
CA VAL A 603 -4.27 -22.30 -1.82
C VAL A 603 -3.59 -23.58 -1.31
N HIS A 604 -2.33 -23.81 -1.68
CA HIS A 604 -1.58 -25.02 -1.31
C HIS A 604 -1.35 -25.19 0.21
N ARG A 605 -1.58 -24.15 1.02
CA ARG A 605 -1.41 -24.18 2.49
C ARG A 605 -2.68 -24.58 3.26
N LEU A 606 -3.80 -24.83 2.58
CA LEU A 606 -5.03 -25.28 3.24
C LEU A 606 -5.02 -26.79 3.55
N ALA A 607 -4.24 -27.58 2.80
CA ALA A 607 -4.19 -29.05 2.93
C ALA A 607 -3.32 -29.57 4.08
N THR A 608 -2.58 -28.70 4.79
CA THR A 608 -1.68 -29.09 5.90
C THR A 608 -2.27 -28.88 7.29
N ASN A 609 -3.47 -28.30 7.37
CA ASN A 609 -4.17 -27.97 8.61
C ASN A 609 -5.60 -28.56 8.59
N SER A 610 -5.75 -29.75 8.02
CA SER A 610 -6.99 -30.56 8.01
C SER A 610 -6.83 -31.75 8.95
#